data_AF-A0A0N1LBR9-F1
#
_entry.id   AF-A0A0N1LBR9-F1
#
_cell.length_a   1.000
_cell.length_b   1.000
_cell.length_c   1.000
_cell.angle_alpha   90.00
_cell.angle_beta   90.00
_cell.angle_gamma   90.00
#
_symmetry.space_group_name_H-M   'P 1'
#
loop_
_entity.id
_entity.type
_entity.pdbx_description
1 polymer ?
#
loop_
_entity_poly.entity_id
_entity_poly.type
_entity_poly.pdbx_seq_one_letter_code
_entity_poly.pdbx_strand_id
1 'polypeptide(L)'
;MAVAPSGTADDGRRVSRASINIAALRMELFGVVELLFADQVHDAREVVRDARDEAALVAAIAQLAQMLELQGNPDAAARLLSRFDHVLDLATQA
;
A
#
# COMPACT_ATOMS: atom_id res chain seq x y z
N MET A 1 47.06 2.50 -23.15
CA MET A 1 46.16 3.59 -22.71
C MET A 1 44.82 2.99 -22.38
N ALA A 2 44.25 3.42 -21.26
CA ALA A 2 43.20 2.72 -20.51
C ALA A 2 41.86 2.62 -21.25
N VAL A 3 41.22 1.45 -21.11
CA VAL A 3 39.78 1.31 -21.32
C VAL A 3 39.10 1.94 -20.09
N ALA A 4 38.29 2.97 -20.31
CA ALA A 4 37.40 3.50 -19.28
C ALA A 4 36.02 2.91 -19.56
N PRO A 5 35.45 2.07 -18.68
CA PRO A 5 34.03 1.78 -18.76
C PRO A 5 33.28 3.07 -18.44
N SER A 6 32.47 3.55 -19.39
CA SER A 6 31.46 4.57 -19.12
C SER A 6 30.42 3.97 -18.17
N GLY A 7 30.79 3.92 -16.90
CA GLY A 7 29.85 3.81 -15.81
C GLY A 7 29.09 5.12 -15.70
N THR A 8 27.81 4.99 -15.33
CA THR A 8 26.97 6.02 -14.72
C THR A 8 26.57 7.21 -15.60
N ALA A 9 25.45 7.04 -16.30
CA ALA A 9 24.48 8.11 -16.51
C ALA A 9 23.06 7.53 -16.65
N ASP A 10 22.68 6.59 -15.78
CA ASP A 10 21.28 6.14 -15.59
C ASP A 10 20.60 6.96 -14.47
N ASP A 11 21.06 8.19 -14.25
CA ASP A 11 20.74 9.00 -13.05
C ASP A 11 19.74 10.14 -13.32
N GLY A 12 19.24 10.26 -14.56
CA GLY A 12 18.38 11.39 -14.96
C GLY A 12 16.88 11.09 -15.04
N ARG A 13 16.48 9.81 -15.04
CA ARG A 13 15.08 9.40 -15.25
C ARG A 13 14.39 8.79 -14.03
N ARG A 14 15.05 8.80 -12.87
CA ARG A 14 14.47 8.43 -11.57
C ARG A 14 13.96 9.64 -10.77
N VAL A 15 13.79 10.79 -11.41
CA VAL A 15 13.10 11.92 -10.78
C VAL A 15 11.59 11.70 -10.93
N SER A 16 10.92 11.58 -9.76
CA SER A 16 9.48 11.62 -9.54
C SER A 16 8.66 10.32 -9.63
N ARG A 17 9.18 9.17 -9.17
CA ARG A 17 8.29 8.34 -8.33
C ARG A 17 8.20 9.09 -7.02
N ALA A 18 7.05 9.70 -6.73
CA ALA A 18 6.74 10.18 -5.39
C ALA A 18 7.26 9.11 -4.43
N SER A 19 8.24 9.44 -3.58
CA SER A 19 8.82 8.43 -2.69
C SER A 19 7.71 8.06 -1.72
N ILE A 20 6.97 7.00 -2.05
CA ILE A 20 5.84 6.54 -1.28
C ILE A 20 6.39 6.20 0.08
N ASN A 21 6.00 7.00 1.08
CA ASN A 21 6.41 6.74 2.44
C ASN A 21 5.53 5.60 2.96
N ILE A 22 5.99 4.36 2.74
CA ILE A 22 5.31 3.14 3.14
C ILE A 22 4.95 3.18 4.63
N ALA A 23 5.83 3.73 5.48
CA ALA A 23 5.54 3.88 6.90
C ALA A 23 4.36 4.83 7.17
N ALA A 24 4.28 5.95 6.45
CA ALA A 24 3.16 6.88 6.57
C ALA A 24 1.84 6.25 6.08
N LEU A 25 1.85 5.59 4.92
CA LEU A 25 0.67 4.90 4.39
C LEU A 25 0.22 3.76 5.30
N ARG A 26 1.16 3.02 5.90
CA ARG A 26 0.82 1.96 6.84
C ARG A 26 0.17 2.50 8.11
N MET A 27 0.65 3.64 8.63
CA MET A 27 0.04 4.30 9.78
C MET A 27 -1.37 4.81 9.44
N GLU A 28 -1.55 5.35 8.24
CA GLU A 28 -2.87 5.75 7.73
C GLU A 28 -3.82 4.54 7.64
N LEU A 29 -3.36 3.44 7.03
CA LEU A 29 -4.13 2.21 6.92
C LEU A 29 -4.50 1.64 8.29
N PHE A 30 -3.58 1.72 9.26
CA PHE A 30 -3.85 1.32 10.64
C PHE A 30 -4.99 2.14 11.26
N GLY A 31 -4.98 3.47 11.08
CA GLY A 31 -6.06 4.34 11.57
C GLY A 31 -7.41 4.05 10.91
N VAL A 32 -7.41 3.69 9.63
CA VAL A 32 -8.64 3.30 8.92
C VAL A 32 -9.16 1.94 9.43
N VAL A 33 -8.28 0.98 9.69
CA VAL A 33 -8.64 -0.32 10.24
C VAL A 33 -9.31 -0.19 11.61
N GLU A 34 -8.77 0.65 12.49
CA GLU A 34 -9.38 0.93 13.82
C GLU A 34 -10.82 1.43 13.71
N LEU A 35 -11.11 2.21 12.67
CA LEU A 35 -12.42 2.81 12.47
C LEU A 35 -13.42 1.81 11.86
N LEU A 36 -12.96 0.95 10.95
CA LEU A 36 -13.83 0.09 10.15
C LEU A 36 -14.05 -1.31 10.77
N PHE A 37 -13.14 -1.80 11.61
CA PHE A 37 -13.14 -3.20 12.07
C PHE A 37 -13.43 -3.39 13.56
N ALA A 38 -14.38 -2.66 14.15
CA ALA A 38 -14.61 -2.61 15.60
C ALA A 38 -14.55 -3.95 16.38
N ASP A 39 -14.99 -5.07 15.79
CA ASP A 39 -15.02 -6.40 16.43
C ASP A 39 -13.86 -7.34 16.01
N GLN A 40 -13.21 -7.06 14.88
CA GLN A 40 -12.15 -7.89 14.26
C GLN A 40 -10.85 -7.09 14.05
N VAL A 41 -10.64 -6.08 14.91
CA VAL A 41 -9.49 -5.17 14.85
C VAL A 41 -8.16 -5.95 14.92
N HIS A 42 -8.11 -7.08 15.63
CA HIS A 42 -6.86 -7.83 15.81
C HIS A 42 -6.32 -8.39 14.50
N ASP A 43 -7.09 -9.21 13.79
CA ASP A 43 -6.71 -9.79 12.51
C ASP A 43 -6.41 -8.71 11.46
N ALA A 44 -7.24 -7.68 11.40
CA ALA A 44 -7.05 -6.57 10.47
C ALA A 44 -5.76 -5.77 10.77
N ARG A 45 -5.39 -5.60 12.04
CA ARG A 45 -4.12 -4.97 12.43
C ARG A 45 -2.91 -5.82 12.05
N GLU A 46 -2.99 -7.14 12.16
CA GLU A 46 -1.89 -8.03 11.77
C GLU A 46 -1.61 -7.92 10.27
N VAL A 47 -2.67 -7.90 9.45
CA VAL A 47 -2.57 -7.68 7.99
C VAL A 47 -1.84 -6.38 7.67
N VAL A 48 -2.16 -5.28 8.36
CA VAL A 48 -1.46 -4.00 8.18
C VAL A 48 -0.02 -4.05 8.69
N ARG A 49 0.23 -4.73 9.81
CA ARG A 49 1.56 -4.83 10.41
C ARG A 49 2.56 -5.54 9.49
N ASP A 50 2.11 -6.54 8.75
CA ASP A 50 2.94 -7.30 7.81
C ASP A 50 3.19 -6.59 6.47
N ALA A 51 2.49 -5.49 6.19
CA ALA A 51 2.73 -4.65 5.02
C ALA A 51 4.02 -3.82 5.14
N ARG A 52 5.16 -4.38 4.72
CA ARG A 52 6.49 -3.73 4.83
C ARG A 52 6.93 -2.97 3.57
N ASP A 53 6.32 -3.29 2.44
CA ASP A 53 6.65 -2.75 1.12
C ASP A 53 5.35 -2.45 0.35
N GLU A 54 5.44 -1.76 -0.79
CA GLU A 54 4.29 -1.33 -1.59
C GLU A 54 3.37 -2.50 -1.98
N ALA A 55 3.93 -3.58 -2.51
CA ALA A 55 3.16 -4.77 -2.91
C ALA A 55 2.44 -5.41 -1.71
N ALA A 56 3.09 -5.45 -0.55
CA ALA A 56 2.48 -5.97 0.67
C ALA A 56 1.38 -5.04 1.20
N LEU A 57 1.52 -3.72 1.00
CA LEU A 57 0.50 -2.73 1.35
C LEU A 57 -0.73 -2.85 0.46
N VAL A 58 -0.55 -3.02 -0.85
CA VAL A 58 -1.63 -3.28 -1.81
C VAL A 58 -2.36 -4.59 -1.48
N ALA A 59 -1.60 -5.66 -1.18
CA ALA A 59 -2.19 -6.92 -0.75
C ALA A 59 -2.99 -6.78 0.54
N ALA A 60 -2.47 -6.03 1.52
CA ALA A 60 -3.16 -5.74 2.78
C ALA A 60 -4.47 -4.97 2.56
N ILE A 61 -4.46 -3.93 1.72
CA ILE A 61 -5.66 -3.15 1.37
C ILE A 61 -6.73 -4.05 0.74
N ALA A 62 -6.34 -4.90 -0.22
CA ALA A 62 -7.25 -5.83 -0.88
C ALA A 62 -7.83 -6.88 0.09
N GLN A 63 -6.98 -7.44 0.96
CA GLN A 63 -7.40 -8.40 1.97
C GLN A 63 -8.38 -7.78 2.98
N LEU A 64 -8.11 -6.55 3.45
CA LEU A 64 -9.02 -5.82 4.33
C LEU A 64 -10.35 -5.52 3.65
N ALA A 65 -10.35 -5.10 2.38
CA ALA A 65 -11.59 -4.89 1.64
C ALA A 65 -12.42 -6.18 1.56
N GLN A 66 -11.79 -7.31 1.26
CA GLN A 66 -12.46 -8.61 1.24
C GLN A 66 -13.01 -9.02 2.63
N MET A 67 -12.27 -8.76 3.70
CA MET A 67 -12.76 -9.02 5.07
C MET A 67 -14.02 -8.19 5.37
N LEU A 68 -14.07 -6.92 4.95
CA LEU A 68 -15.25 -6.07 5.10
C LEU A 68 -16.45 -6.60 4.30
N GLU A 69 -16.22 -7.07 3.07
CA GLU A 69 -17.27 -7.70 2.26
C GLU A 69 -17.82 -8.97 2.91
N LEU A 70 -16.94 -9.83 3.45
CA LEU A 70 -17.33 -11.06 4.15
C LEU A 70 -18.11 -10.78 5.45
N GLN A 71 -17.86 -9.63 6.08
CA GLN A 71 -18.61 -9.16 7.24
C GLN A 71 -19.96 -8.52 6.88
N GLY A 72 -20.31 -8.44 5.58
CA GLY A 72 -21.53 -7.79 5.13
C GLY A 72 -21.46 -6.27 5.10
N ASN A 73 -20.25 -5.70 5.05
CA ASN A 73 -20.01 -4.25 4.97
C ASN A 73 -19.36 -3.84 3.62
N PRO A 74 -20.01 -4.07 2.47
CA PRO A 74 -19.43 -3.75 1.16
C PRO A 74 -19.20 -2.24 0.95
N ASP A 75 -20.00 -1.38 1.56
CA ASP A 75 -19.78 0.08 1.54
C ASP A 75 -18.47 0.48 2.22
N ALA A 76 -18.12 -0.19 3.32
CA ALA A 76 -16.85 0.05 4.01
C ALA A 76 -15.68 -0.43 3.16
N ALA A 77 -15.82 -1.59 2.50
CA ALA A 77 -14.83 -2.12 1.57
C ALA A 77 -14.58 -1.14 0.40
N ALA A 78 -15.64 -0.63 -0.22
CA ALA A 78 -15.55 0.34 -1.31
C ALA A 78 -14.90 1.65 -0.85
N ARG A 79 -15.22 2.15 0.35
CA ARG A 79 -14.59 3.35 0.94
C ARG A 79 -13.10 3.13 1.21
N LEU A 80 -12.72 1.95 1.69
CA LEU A 80 -11.32 1.60 1.92
C LEU A 80 -10.55 1.61 0.60
N LEU A 81 -11.05 0.90 -0.42
CA LEU A 81 -10.43 0.83 -1.74
C LEU A 81 -10.33 2.22 -2.39
N SER A 82 -11.41 3.01 -2.35
CA SER A 82 -11.41 4.37 -2.90
C SER A 82 -10.41 5.29 -2.18
N ARG A 83 -10.24 5.15 -0.86
CA ARG A 83 -9.28 5.95 -0.10
C ARG A 83 -7.83 5.66 -0.48
N PHE A 84 -7.53 4.39 -0.75
CA PHE A 84 -6.20 3.95 -1.13
C PHE A 84 -6.05 3.68 -2.63
N ASP A 85 -6.97 4.19 -3.46
CA ASP A 85 -6.97 4.03 -4.92
C ASP A 85 -5.63 4.46 -5.53
N HIS A 86 -5.07 5.57 -5.04
CA HIS A 86 -3.74 6.04 -5.44
C HIS A 86 -2.61 5.02 -5.18
N VAL A 87 -2.69 4.23 -4.10
CA VAL A 87 -1.71 3.17 -3.80
C VAL A 87 -1.93 1.95 -4.71
N LEU A 88 -3.20 1.64 -5.01
CA LEU A 88 -3.55 0.55 -5.92
C LEU A 88 -3.11 0.86 -7.36
N ASP A 89 -3.33 2.11 -7.81
CA ASP A 89 -2.94 2.59 -9.15
C ASP A 89 -1.42 2.50 -9.35
N LEU A 90 -0.64 2.87 -8.32
CA LEU A 90 0.82 2.78 -8.33
C LEU A 90 1.33 1.35 -8.54
N ALA A 91 0.67 0.35 -7.94
CA ALA A 91 1.04 -1.05 -8.11
C ALA A 91 0.71 -1.60 -9.50
N THR A 92 -0.33 -1.09 -10.17
CA THR A 92 -0.66 -1.47 -11.56
C THR A 92 0.30 -0.91 -12.61
N GLN A 93 1.09 0.10 -12.26
CA GLN A 93 2.03 0.78 -13.16
C GLN A 93 3.49 0.32 -12.99
N ALA A 94 3.75 -0.64 -12.08
CA ALA A 94 5.08 -1.19 -11.78
C ALA A 94 5.44 -2.37 -12.69
#